data_AF-A0AA38WJV2-F1
#
_entry.id   AF-A0AA38WJV2-F1
#
_cell.length_a   1.000
_cell.length_b   1.000
_cell.length_c   1.000
_cell.angle_alpha   90.00
_cell.angle_beta   90.00
_cell.angle_gamma   90.00
#
_symmetry.space_group_name_H-M   'P 1'
#
loop_
_entity.id
_entity.type
_entity.pdbx_description
1 polymer ?
#
loop_
_entity_poly.entity_id
_entity_poly.type
_entity_poly.pdbx_seq_one_letter_code
_entity_poly.pdbx_strand_id
1 'polypeptide(L)'
;MAQVMALVIFLSSLFLVRFIVRFVVKAWWTPIRIQRIMKSQGIEGLPYAFPHGNTKVITAMINRSMNQPMELTHDIFSRIQPHVHSWIKIYGMNFMNWHGSQVHMSKDEHIGRIMNVITRKGEPVTLQDRTIDDLAALPVHPFE
;
A
#
# COMPACT_ATOMS: atom_id res chain seq x y z
N MET A 1 20.60 -7.73 -48.56
CA MET A 1 19.71 -6.76 -47.89
C MET A 1 18.57 -7.43 -47.12
N ALA A 2 17.70 -8.23 -47.75
CA ALA A 2 16.55 -8.86 -47.08
C ALA A 2 16.90 -9.76 -45.88
N GLN A 3 17.92 -10.62 -46.00
CA GLN A 3 18.35 -11.50 -44.89
C GLN A 3 18.91 -10.72 -43.68
N VAL A 4 19.63 -9.62 -43.93
CA VAL A 4 20.16 -8.76 -42.86
C VAL A 4 19.02 -8.06 -42.12
N MET A 5 18.02 -7.55 -42.84
CA MET A 5 16.84 -6.93 -42.23
C MET A 5 16.03 -7.93 -41.39
N ALA A 6 15.85 -9.16 -41.87
CA ALA A 6 15.17 -10.22 -41.12
C ALA A 6 15.90 -10.56 -39.80
N LEU A 7 17.24 -10.64 -39.83
CA LEU A 7 18.05 -10.88 -38.63
C LEU A 7 17.91 -9.75 -37.61
N VAL A 8 17.95 -8.48 -38.05
CA VAL A 8 17.80 -7.31 -37.16
C VAL A 8 16.43 -7.30 -36.49
N ILE A 9 15.36 -7.58 -37.24
CA ILE A 9 13.99 -7.66 -36.70
C ILE A 9 13.90 -8.79 -35.67
N PHE A 10 14.45 -9.96 -35.96
CA PHE A 10 14.44 -11.10 -35.06
C PHE A 10 15.15 -10.79 -33.74
N LEU A 11 16.35 -10.20 -33.80
CA LEU A 11 17.12 -9.82 -32.61
C LEU A 11 16.42 -8.72 -31.79
N SER A 12 15.84 -7.72 -32.47
CA SER A 12 15.05 -6.66 -31.82
C SER A 12 13.82 -7.23 -31.10
N SER A 13 13.09 -8.13 -31.76
CA SER A 13 11.94 -8.83 -31.17
C SER A 13 12.36 -9.62 -29.93
N LEU A 14 13.46 -10.38 -30.00
CA LEU A 14 13.95 -11.16 -28.86
C LEU A 14 14.33 -10.25 -27.68
N PHE A 15 14.97 -9.11 -27.95
CA PHE A 15 15.31 -8.12 -26.93
C PHE A 15 14.05 -7.54 -26.27
N LEU A 16 13.04 -7.19 -27.07
CA LEU A 16 11.77 -6.65 -26.59
C LEU A 16 11.03 -7.66 -25.71
N VAL A 17 10.92 -8.92 -26.15
CA VAL A 17 10.31 -10.00 -25.37
C VAL A 17 11.03 -10.17 -24.03
N ARG A 18 12.37 -10.19 -24.03
CA ARG A 18 13.15 -10.29 -22.80
C ARG A 18 12.88 -9.13 -21.84
N PHE A 19 12.74 -7.91 -22.36
CA PHE A 19 12.44 -6.73 -21.56
C PHE A 19 11.04 -6.82 -20.94
N ILE A 20 10.04 -7.21 -21.72
CA ILE A 20 8.65 -7.40 -21.27
C ILE A 20 8.60 -8.48 -20.18
N VAL A 21 9.23 -9.64 -20.40
CA VAL A 21 9.26 -10.72 -19.41
C VAL A 21 9.88 -10.23 -18.10
N ARG A 22 11.00 -9.49 -18.16
CA ARG A 22 11.61 -8.93 -16.96
C ARG A 22 10.70 -7.94 -16.24
N PHE A 23 10.00 -7.10 -16.99
CA PHE A 23 9.06 -6.14 -16.43
C PHE A 23 7.90 -6.86 -15.74
N VAL A 24 7.27 -7.85 -16.38
CA VAL A 24 6.18 -8.66 -15.81
C VAL A 24 6.64 -9.41 -14.56
N VAL A 25 7.82 -10.02 -14.58
CA VAL A 25 8.33 -10.73 -13.39
C VAL A 25 8.56 -9.77 -12.22
N LYS A 26 9.14 -8.59 -12.48
CA LYS A 26 9.45 -7.62 -11.43
C LYS A 26 8.19 -6.93 -10.89
N ALA A 27 7.29 -6.54 -11.77
CA ALA A 27 6.13 -5.72 -11.42
C ALA A 27 4.89 -6.55 -11.07
N TRP A 28 4.77 -7.80 -11.52
CA TRP A 28 3.60 -8.65 -11.23
C TRP A 28 3.95 -9.90 -10.42
N TRP A 29 4.91 -10.71 -10.89
CA TRP A 29 5.19 -12.01 -10.27
C TRP A 29 5.82 -11.90 -8.87
N THR A 30 6.80 -11.00 -8.72
CA THR A 30 7.53 -10.76 -7.48
C THR A 30 6.61 -10.31 -6.34
N PRO A 31 5.76 -9.27 -6.51
CA PRO A 31 4.88 -8.82 -5.44
C PRO A 31 3.85 -9.88 -5.01
N ILE A 32 3.26 -10.61 -5.97
CA ILE A 32 2.32 -11.70 -5.65
C ILE A 32 2.99 -12.81 -4.85
N ARG A 33 4.22 -13.18 -5.21
CA ARG A 33 4.98 -14.22 -4.48
C ARG A 33 5.27 -13.79 -3.05
N ILE A 34 5.71 -12.55 -2.85
CA ILE A 34 5.99 -12.00 -1.52
C ILE A 34 4.70 -11.96 -0.68
N GLN A 35 3.59 -11.49 -1.26
CA GLN A 35 2.30 -11.43 -0.57
C GLN A 35 1.85 -12.81 -0.06
N ARG A 36 2.01 -13.87 -0.88
CA ARG A 36 1.68 -15.24 -0.47
C ARG A 36 2.56 -15.73 0.68
N ILE A 37 3.87 -15.48 0.61
CA ILE A 37 4.81 -15.88 1.67
C ILE A 37 4.47 -15.16 2.99
N MET A 38 4.23 -13.85 2.95
CA MET A 38 3.88 -13.09 4.16
C MET A 38 2.54 -13.52 4.74
N LYS A 39 1.54 -13.79 3.89
CA LYS A 39 0.25 -14.35 4.33
C LYS A 39 0.42 -15.70 5.02
N SER A 40 1.30 -16.57 4.52
CA SER A 40 1.60 -17.85 5.20
C SER A 40 2.34 -17.69 6.53
N GLN A 41 2.99 -16.54 6.75
CA GLN A 41 3.63 -16.19 8.02
C GLN A 41 2.67 -15.50 9.00
N GLY A 42 1.38 -15.39 8.66
CA GLY A 42 0.38 -14.69 9.49
C GLY A 42 0.50 -13.16 9.45
N ILE A 43 1.32 -12.61 8.53
CA ILE A 43 1.42 -11.18 8.33
C ILE A 43 0.38 -10.79 7.30
N GLU A 44 -0.71 -10.17 7.78
CA GLU A 44 -1.70 -9.57 6.92
C GLU A 44 -1.27 -8.17 6.46
N GLY A 45 -1.79 -7.76 5.32
CA GLY A 45 -1.45 -6.49 4.73
C GLY A 45 -2.23 -6.25 3.46
N LEU A 46 -2.07 -5.05 2.92
CA LEU A 46 -2.85 -4.66 1.76
C LEU A 46 -2.50 -5.51 0.54
N PRO A 47 -3.51 -5.82 -0.30
CA PRO A 47 -3.26 -6.47 -1.58
C PRO A 47 -2.36 -5.59 -2.45
N TYR A 48 -1.54 -6.23 -3.28
CA TYR A 48 -0.75 -5.52 -4.27
C TYR A 48 -1.66 -5.01 -5.41
N ALA A 49 -1.71 -3.70 -5.61
CA ALA A 49 -2.39 -3.08 -6.76
C ALA A 49 -1.38 -2.67 -7.84
N PHE A 50 -1.37 -3.36 -8.98
CA PHE A 50 -0.46 -3.04 -10.08
C PHE A 50 -0.80 -1.69 -10.74
N PRO A 51 0.19 -0.90 -11.24
CA PRO A 51 1.63 -1.02 -11.02
C PRO A 51 2.14 -0.17 -9.83
N HIS A 52 1.30 0.74 -9.31
CA HIS A 52 1.70 1.75 -8.32
C HIS A 52 1.58 1.27 -6.86
N GLY A 53 1.22 0.01 -6.63
CA GLY A 53 0.85 -0.48 -5.31
C GLY A 53 -0.33 0.32 -4.76
N ASN A 54 -0.28 0.62 -3.47
CA ASN A 54 -1.37 1.30 -2.76
C ASN A 54 -1.21 2.82 -2.73
N THR A 55 -0.25 3.36 -3.48
CA THR A 55 0.09 4.79 -3.48
C THR A 55 -1.12 5.68 -3.78
N LYS A 56 -1.96 5.31 -4.76
CA LYS A 56 -3.17 6.08 -5.09
C LYS A 56 -4.16 6.14 -3.93
N VAL A 57 -4.34 5.02 -3.23
CA VAL A 57 -5.23 4.93 -2.06
C VAL A 57 -4.67 5.78 -0.91
N ILE A 58 -3.35 5.71 -0.67
CA ILE A 58 -2.66 6.52 0.34
C ILE A 58 -2.87 8.03 0.06
N THR A 59 -2.60 8.47 -1.17
CA THR A 59 -2.77 9.88 -1.55
C THR A 59 -4.22 10.34 -1.42
N ALA A 60 -5.18 9.50 -1.81
CA ALA A 60 -6.61 9.82 -1.67
C ALA A 60 -7.02 9.97 -0.19
N MET A 61 -6.55 9.08 0.69
CA MET A 61 -6.81 9.17 2.14
C MET A 61 -6.21 10.44 2.75
N ILE A 62 -4.96 10.76 2.41
CA ILE A 62 -4.30 12.00 2.87
C ILE A 62 -5.09 13.23 2.39
N ASN A 63 -5.48 13.27 1.12
CA ASN A 63 -6.20 14.41 0.56
C ASN A 63 -7.58 14.60 1.23
N ARG A 64 -8.33 13.52 1.46
CA ARG A 64 -9.59 13.58 2.21
C ARG A 64 -9.40 14.10 3.63
N SER A 65 -8.41 13.57 4.33
CA SER A 65 -8.07 14.00 5.70
C SER A 65 -7.68 15.47 5.79
N MET A 66 -6.94 15.99 4.80
CA MET A 66 -6.54 17.40 4.78
C MET A 66 -7.69 18.34 4.44
N ASN A 67 -8.62 17.91 3.57
CA ASN A 67 -9.76 18.71 3.13
C ASN A 67 -10.94 18.70 4.11
N GLN A 68 -10.96 17.79 5.09
CA GLN A 68 -11.99 17.78 6.12
C GLN A 68 -11.69 18.84 7.21
N PRO A 69 -12.73 19.55 7.70
CA PRO A 69 -12.57 20.45 8.82
C PRO A 69 -12.10 19.66 10.05
N MET A 70 -11.11 20.19 10.75
CA MET A 70 -10.49 19.54 11.90
C MET A 70 -11.06 20.15 13.19
N GLU A 71 -11.62 19.28 14.03
CA GLU A 71 -11.93 19.62 15.43
C GLU A 71 -10.63 19.92 16.19
N LEU A 72 -10.68 20.86 17.13
CA LEU A 72 -9.51 21.33 17.91
C LEU A 72 -9.05 20.26 18.94
N THR A 73 -8.60 19.11 18.43
CA THR A 73 -8.17 17.92 19.18
C THR A 73 -6.66 17.73 19.04
N HIS A 74 -6.03 17.01 19.96
CA HIS A 74 -4.59 16.74 19.92
C HIS A 74 -4.23 15.54 19.01
N ASP A 75 -5.20 14.91 18.34
CA ASP A 75 -4.96 13.85 17.36
C ASP A 75 -4.58 14.39 15.97
N ILE A 76 -3.40 15.01 15.91
CA ILE A 76 -2.80 15.51 14.66
C ILE A 76 -2.27 14.35 13.81
N PHE A 77 -1.95 13.21 14.44
CA PHE A 77 -1.31 12.07 13.79
C PHE A 77 -2.24 11.37 12.80
N SER A 78 -3.50 11.13 13.18
CA SER A 78 -4.50 10.57 12.27
C SER A 78 -4.73 11.46 11.05
N ARG A 79 -4.52 12.77 11.18
CA ARG A 79 -4.63 13.71 10.05
C ARG A 79 -3.47 13.61 9.05
N ILE A 80 -2.24 13.54 9.56
CA ILE A 80 -1.02 13.49 8.72
C ILE A 80 -0.87 12.11 8.07
N GLN A 81 -1.17 11.04 8.81
CA GLN A 81 -1.04 9.65 8.35
C GLN A 81 -2.34 8.86 8.53
N PRO A 82 -3.43 9.25 7.84
CA PRO A 82 -4.74 8.61 7.99
C PRO A 82 -4.74 7.15 7.55
N HIS A 83 -3.88 6.82 6.58
CA HIS A 83 -3.71 5.45 6.07
C HIS A 83 -3.06 4.53 7.12
N VAL A 84 -1.99 4.98 7.80
CA VAL A 84 -1.34 4.22 8.88
C VAL A 84 -2.32 4.01 10.03
N HIS A 85 -3.02 5.07 10.45
CA HIS A 85 -4.01 4.99 11.51
C HIS A 85 -5.11 3.96 11.20
N SER A 86 -5.64 3.99 9.98
CA SER A 86 -6.69 3.05 9.53
C SER A 86 -6.17 1.61 9.46
N TRP A 87 -4.96 1.40 8.96
CA TRP A 87 -4.41 0.06 8.76
C TRP A 87 -3.96 -0.60 10.06
N ILE A 88 -3.48 0.17 11.04
CA ILE A 88 -3.23 -0.35 12.39
C ILE A 88 -4.51 -0.90 13.00
N LYS A 89 -5.65 -0.24 12.77
CA LYS A 89 -6.94 -0.69 13.29
C LYS A 89 -7.43 -1.99 12.64
N ILE A 90 -7.17 -2.16 11.33
CA ILE A 90 -7.64 -3.32 10.55
C ILE A 90 -6.71 -4.52 10.71
N TYR A 91 -5.40 -4.31 10.58
CA TYR A 91 -4.39 -5.37 10.48
C TYR A 91 -3.50 -5.47 11.73
N GLY A 92 -3.64 -4.55 12.68
CA GLY A 92 -2.79 -4.46 13.87
C GLY A 92 -1.48 -3.69 13.62
N MET A 93 -0.61 -3.68 14.64
CA MET A 93 0.65 -2.93 14.61
C MET A 93 1.68 -3.46 13.61
N ASN A 94 1.51 -4.70 13.15
CA ASN A 94 2.40 -5.35 12.20
C ASN A 94 1.65 -5.60 10.90
N PHE A 95 1.77 -4.67 9.95
CA PHE A 95 1.10 -4.80 8.65
C PHE A 95 2.05 -4.54 7.49
N MET A 96 1.71 -5.10 6.34
CA MET A 96 2.42 -4.88 5.07
C MET A 96 1.67 -3.89 4.17
N ASN A 97 2.39 -2.99 3.51
CA ASN A 97 1.87 -2.12 2.45
C ASN A 97 2.81 -2.10 1.22
N TRP A 98 2.29 -1.63 0.08
CA TRP A 98 3.00 -1.59 -1.20
C TRP A 98 3.20 -0.15 -1.67
N HIS A 99 4.46 0.23 -1.92
CA HIS A 99 4.84 1.48 -2.60
C HIS A 99 5.40 1.12 -3.97
N GLY A 100 4.59 1.28 -5.02
CA GLY A 100 4.91 0.66 -6.31
C GLY A 100 5.04 -0.86 -6.14
N SER A 101 6.06 -1.45 -6.76
CA SER A 101 6.41 -2.88 -6.62
C SER A 101 7.24 -3.21 -5.36
N GLN A 102 7.52 -2.23 -4.50
CA GLN A 102 8.30 -2.45 -3.28
C GLN A 102 7.40 -2.71 -2.08
N VAL A 103 7.67 -3.82 -1.40
CA VAL A 103 7.02 -4.16 -0.14
C VAL A 103 7.63 -3.35 1.00
N HIS A 104 6.77 -2.74 1.81
CA HIS A 104 7.15 -2.09 3.04
C HIS A 104 6.45 -2.83 4.18
N MET A 105 7.22 -3.24 5.19
CA MET A 105 6.69 -3.83 6.39
C MET A 105 6.73 -2.78 7.49
N SER A 106 5.56 -2.45 8.02
CA SER A 106 5.44 -1.72 9.26
C SER A 106 5.67 -2.73 10.39
N LYS A 107 6.94 -2.93 10.75
CA LYS A 107 7.34 -3.64 11.96
C LYS A 107 7.96 -2.59 12.85
N ASP A 108 7.14 -1.87 13.59
CA ASP A 108 7.69 -0.75 14.34
C ASP A 108 7.21 -0.71 15.78
N GLU A 109 8.11 -1.13 16.66
CA GLU A 109 8.12 -0.73 18.07
C GLU A 109 8.01 0.80 18.16
N HIS A 110 8.56 1.55 17.19
CA HIS A 110 8.48 3.01 17.16
C HIS A 110 7.06 3.53 16.88
N ILE A 111 6.29 2.90 15.98
CA ILE A 111 4.86 3.23 15.78
C ILE A 111 4.08 2.87 17.03
N GLY A 112 4.36 1.73 17.65
CA GLY A 112 3.82 1.37 18.96
C GLY A 112 4.14 2.39 20.05
N ARG A 113 5.36 2.93 20.07
CA ARG A 113 5.79 3.99 21.00
C ARG A 113 5.11 5.31 20.70
N ILE A 114 5.03 5.73 19.44
CA ILE A 114 4.37 6.98 19.04
C ILE A 114 2.88 6.91 19.40
N MET A 115 2.21 5.82 19.03
CA MET A 115 0.81 5.58 19.41
C MET A 115 0.64 5.55 20.93
N ASN A 116 1.49 4.81 21.67
CA ASN A 116 1.43 4.81 23.14
C ASN A 116 1.68 6.17 23.76
N VAL A 117 2.57 7.00 23.21
CA VAL A 117 2.84 8.36 23.70
C VAL A 117 1.64 9.27 23.42
N ILE A 118 0.98 9.11 22.27
CA ILE A 118 -0.24 9.85 21.92
C ILE A 118 -1.39 9.40 22.84
N THR A 119 -1.60 8.09 23.01
CA THR A 119 -2.66 7.54 23.86
C THR A 119 -2.43 7.78 25.36
N ARG A 120 -1.18 7.71 25.87
CA ARG A 120 -0.84 8.02 27.28
C ARG A 120 -1.00 9.51 27.63
N LYS A 121 -1.01 10.41 26.64
CA LYS A 121 -1.28 11.84 26.87
C LYS A 121 -2.75 12.14 27.24
N GLY A 122 -3.60 11.12 27.36
CA GLY A 122 -4.94 11.25 27.93
C GLY A 122 -6.04 11.61 26.94
N GLU A 123 -5.76 11.61 25.64
CA GLU A 123 -6.83 11.66 24.64
C GLU A 123 -7.25 10.22 24.27
N PRO A 124 -8.48 9.81 24.63
CA PRO A 124 -9.05 8.60 24.07
C PRO A 124 -9.29 8.86 22.59
N VAL A 125 -8.78 7.98 21.73
CA VAL A 125 -9.12 7.99 20.30
C VAL A 125 -10.57 7.52 20.15
N THR A 126 -11.52 8.42 20.42
CA THR A 126 -12.94 8.20 20.19
C THR A 126 -13.22 8.42 18.72
N LEU A 127 -13.14 7.34 17.95
CA LEU A 127 -13.51 7.32 16.54
C LEU A 127 -15.02 7.45 16.45
N GLN A 128 -15.48 8.54 15.83
CA GLN A 128 -16.87 8.68 15.43
C GLN A 128 -17.23 7.51 14.50
N ASP A 129 -18.22 6.77 14.96
CA ASP A 129 -18.75 5.50 14.45
C ASP A 129 -19.09 5.48 12.94
N ARG A 130 -19.17 6.65 12.30
CA ARG A 130 -19.60 6.80 10.90
C ARG A 130 -18.48 6.66 9.87
N THR A 131 -17.23 6.93 10.23
CA THR A 131 -16.12 6.90 9.27
C THR A 131 -15.61 5.47 9.00
N ILE A 132 -15.90 4.53 9.90
CA ILE A 132 -15.47 3.13 9.78
C ILE A 132 -16.28 2.42 8.69
N ASP A 133 -17.60 2.64 8.65
CA ASP A 133 -18.47 2.07 7.64
C ASP A 133 -18.17 2.66 6.25
N ASP A 134 -17.90 3.97 6.17
CA ASP A 134 -17.52 4.63 4.92
C ASP A 134 -16.12 4.21 4.40
N LEU A 135 -15.19 3.84 5.30
CA LEU A 135 -13.85 3.35 4.95
C LEU A 135 -13.82 1.83 4.67
N ALA A 136 -14.72 1.05 5.28
CA ALA A 136 -14.95 -0.36 4.95
C ALA A 136 -15.78 -0.50 3.66
N ALA A 137 -16.63 0.48 3.34
CA ALA A 137 -17.39 0.58 2.10
C ALA A 137 -16.61 1.25 0.96
N LEU A 138 -15.41 1.80 1.22
CA LEU A 138 -14.49 2.10 0.13
C LEU A 138 -14.20 0.77 -0.58
N PRO A 139 -14.46 0.67 -1.89
CA PRO A 139 -14.22 -0.56 -2.59
C PRO A 139 -12.72 -0.84 -2.52
N VAL A 140 -12.33 -1.76 -1.65
CA VAL A 140 -11.14 -2.58 -1.87
C VAL A 140 -11.53 -3.55 -2.98
N HIS A 141 -11.88 -3.01 -4.16
CA HIS A 141 -12.16 -3.83 -5.31
C HIS A 141 -10.85 -4.58 -5.60
N PRO A 142 -10.87 -5.92 -5.56
CA PRO A 142 -9.92 -6.67 -6.35
C PRO A 142 -10.26 -6.29 -7.78
N PHE A 143 -9.42 -5.47 -8.41
CA PHE A 143 -9.51 -5.33 -9.85
C PHE A 143 -9.14 -6.68 -10.43
N GLU A 144 -10.17 -7.40 -10.87
CA GLU A 144 -10.05 -8.45 -11.88
C GLU A 144 -9.22 -7.97 -13.08
#